data_AF-A0A661W9S3-F1
#
_entry.id   AF-A0A661W9S3-F1
#
_cell.length_a   1.000
_cell.length_b   1.000
_cell.length_c   1.000
_cell.angle_alpha   90.00
_cell.angle_beta   90.00
_cell.angle_gamma   90.00
#
_symmetry.space_group_name_H-M   'P 1'
#
loop_
_entity.id
_entity.type
_entity.pdbx_description
1 polymer ?
#
loop_
_entity_poly.entity_id
_entity_poly.type
_entity_poly.pdbx_seq_one_letter_code
_entity_poly.pdbx_strand_id
1 'polypeptide(L)'
;MNISVLVLLIIFAAVIFFLKSGQFSKQHPESFPYEKQKMLLTPAERSFFGVLEQVIGESHRVFVKVRLGDIFKVKAGLSNSERATAFNK
;
A
#
# COMPACT_ATOMS: atom_id res chain seq x y z
N MET A 1 17.21 38.70 -36.33
CA MET A 1 17.40 37.82 -35.16
C MET A 1 18.67 37.01 -35.41
N ASN A 2 19.73 37.24 -34.64
CA ASN A 2 21.03 36.65 -34.94
C ASN A 2 20.96 35.14 -34.73
N ILE A 3 21.56 34.36 -35.62
CA ILE A 3 21.54 32.88 -35.58
C ILE A 3 21.98 32.36 -34.20
N SER A 4 22.94 33.04 -33.56
CA SER A 4 23.40 32.74 -32.20
C SER A 4 22.30 32.82 -31.13
N VAL A 5 21.34 33.75 -31.28
CA VAL A 5 20.20 33.90 -30.34
C VAL A 5 19.23 32.74 -30.50
N LEU A 6 19.02 32.29 -31.74
CA LEU A 6 18.14 31.16 -32.03
C LEU A 6 18.70 29.84 -31.47
N VAL A 7 20.01 29.64 -31.61
CA VAL A 7 20.71 28.48 -31.04
C VAL A 7 20.64 28.48 -29.51
N LEU A 8 20.83 29.65 -28.87
CA LEU A 8 20.73 29.77 -27.42
C LEU A 8 19.33 29.42 -26.89
N LEU A 9 18.28 29.87 -27.58
CA LEU A 9 16.90 29.57 -27.22
C LEU A 9 16.56 28.08 -27.35
N ILE A 10 17.06 27.41 -28.39
CA ILE A 10 16.87 25.97 -28.59
C ILE A 10 17.57 25.18 -27.48
N ILE A 11 18.80 25.55 -27.13
CA ILE A 11 19.53 24.91 -26.03
C ILE A 11 18.78 25.13 -24.70
N PHE A 12 18.30 26.34 -24.46
CA PHE A 12 17.56 26.66 -23.24
C PHE A 12 16.24 25.87 -23.13
N ALA A 13 15.50 25.76 -24.23
CA ALA A 13 14.29 24.96 -24.30
C ALA A 13 14.58 23.46 -24.10
N ALA A 14 15.67 22.94 -24.68
CA ALA A 14 16.11 21.57 -24.49
C ALA A 14 16.50 21.28 -23.03
N VAL A 15 17.19 22.21 -22.36
CA VAL A 15 17.53 22.10 -20.94
C VAL A 15 16.28 22.09 -20.07
N ILE A 16 15.32 22.98 -20.31
CA ILE A 16 14.03 22.98 -19.58
C ILE A 16 13.26 21.68 -19.82
N PHE A 17 13.26 21.17 -21.06
CA PHE A 17 12.61 19.92 -21.41
C PHE A 17 13.26 18.73 -20.69
N PHE A 18 14.59 18.68 -20.61
CA PHE A 18 15.32 17.66 -19.87
C PHE A 18 15.14 17.76 -18.34
N LEU A 19 15.07 18.98 -17.80
CA LEU A 19 14.80 19.19 -16.37
C LEU A 19 13.38 18.77 -15.98
N LYS A 20 12.41 18.95 -16.87
CA LYS A 20 11.02 18.48 -16.65
C LYS A 20 10.85 17.00 -16.94
N SER A 21 11.60 16.42 -17.87
CA SER A 21 11.56 14.98 -18.16
C SER A 21 12.22 14.14 -17.07
N GLY A 22 13.05 14.71 -16.19
CA GLY A 22 13.54 14.07 -14.97
C GLY A 22 12.45 13.64 -13.96
N GLN A 23 11.19 14.00 -14.19
CA GLN A 23 10.01 13.37 -13.55
C GLN A 23 9.55 12.09 -14.27
N PHE A 24 10.46 11.38 -14.95
CA PHE A 24 10.26 9.96 -15.24
C PHE A 24 10.05 9.24 -13.91
N SER A 25 8.78 8.93 -13.68
CA SER A 25 8.27 7.81 -12.91
C SER A 25 9.23 7.41 -11.80
N LYS A 26 8.97 7.89 -10.57
CA LYS A 26 9.36 7.10 -9.40
C LYS A 26 8.67 5.75 -9.56
N GLN A 27 9.33 4.83 -10.27
CA GLN A 27 9.20 3.40 -10.07
C GLN A 27 9.65 3.22 -8.62
N HIS A 28 8.73 3.50 -7.70
CA HIS A 28 8.79 2.88 -6.40
C HIS A 28 8.81 1.39 -6.72
N PRO A 29 9.90 0.65 -6.45
CA PRO A 29 9.93 -0.78 -6.68
C PRO A 29 8.71 -1.33 -5.95
N GLU A 30 7.69 -1.79 -6.69
CA GLU A 30 6.31 -2.09 -6.24
C GLU A 30 6.24 -2.25 -4.72
N SER A 31 6.19 -1.11 -4.03
CA SER A 31 6.47 -1.09 -2.61
C SER A 31 5.13 -1.35 -1.99
N PHE A 32 4.78 -2.63 -1.86
CA PHE A 32 3.54 -3.04 -1.25
C PHE A 32 3.44 -2.36 0.12
N PRO A 33 2.49 -1.44 0.31
CA PRO A 33 2.41 -0.65 1.54
C PRO A 33 1.70 -1.47 2.62
N TYR A 34 1.90 -2.78 2.64
CA TYR A 34 1.26 -3.72 3.55
C TYR A 34 2.26 -4.18 4.59
N GLU A 35 1.78 -4.39 5.81
CA GLU A 35 2.51 -5.01 6.89
C GLU A 35 1.64 -6.10 7.53
N LYS A 36 2.28 -7.15 8.05
CA LYS A 36 1.59 -8.28 8.67
C LYS A 36 0.91 -7.84 9.97
N GLN A 37 -0.36 -8.19 10.11
CA GLN A 37 -1.08 -8.05 11.37
C GLN A 37 -0.55 -9.06 12.38
N LYS A 38 -0.27 -8.60 13.62
CA LYS A 38 0.36 -9.45 14.66
C LYS A 38 -0.59 -10.51 15.21
N MET A 39 -1.89 -10.23 15.28
CA MET A 39 -2.90 -11.10 15.86
C MET A 39 -4.14 -11.09 14.98
N LEU A 40 -4.71 -12.27 14.70
CA LEU A 40 -5.93 -12.41 13.89
C LEU A 40 -7.20 -12.21 14.71
N LEU A 41 -7.15 -12.53 16.00
CA LEU A 41 -8.23 -12.35 16.95
C LEU A 41 -7.82 -11.33 18.01
N THR A 42 -8.76 -10.47 18.39
CA THR A 42 -8.64 -9.69 19.62
C THR A 42 -8.65 -10.61 20.85
N PRO A 43 -8.18 -10.13 22.02
CA PRO A 43 -8.24 -10.93 23.25
C PRO A 43 -9.65 -11.43 23.59
N ALA A 44 -10.67 -10.60 23.39
CA ALA A 44 -12.06 -10.96 23.66
C ALA A 44 -12.58 -12.03 22.69
N GLU A 45 -12.32 -11.89 21.39
CA GLU A 45 -12.72 -12.89 20.40
C GLU A 45 -12.01 -14.22 20.63
N ARG A 46 -10.73 -14.20 21.05
CA ARG A 46 -9.99 -15.42 21.39
C ARG A 46 -10.58 -16.13 22.61
N SER A 47 -11.00 -15.39 23.63
CA SER A 47 -11.72 -15.97 24.78
C SER A 47 -13.04 -16.60 24.36
N PHE A 48 -13.82 -15.91 23.51
CA PHE A 48 -15.09 -16.44 23.01
C PHE A 48 -14.90 -17.68 22.12
N PHE A 49 -13.89 -17.68 21.25
CA PHE A 49 -13.52 -18.85 20.43
C PHE A 49 -13.21 -20.08 21.30
N GLY A 50 -12.53 -19.90 22.43
CA GLY A 50 -12.27 -20.98 23.39
C GLY A 50 -13.56 -21.58 23.98
N VAL A 51 -14.55 -20.75 24.29
CA VAL A 51 -15.86 -21.23 24.76
C VAL A 51 -16.57 -22.03 23.66
N LEU A 52 -16.53 -21.55 22.42
CA LEU A 52 -17.13 -22.28 21.30
C LEU A 52 -16.51 -23.67 21.11
N GLU A 53 -15.18 -23.76 21.08
CA GLU A 53 -14.45 -25.03 20.98
C GLU A 53 -14.79 -26.01 22.12
N GLN A 54 -14.98 -25.51 23.35
CA GLN A 54 -15.40 -26.35 24.49
C GLN A 54 -16.81 -26.91 24.31
N VAL A 55 -17.74 -26.15 23.76
CA VAL A 55 -19.15 -26.55 23.62
C VAL A 55 -19.34 -27.56 22.49
N ILE A 56 -18.58 -27.45 21.38
CA ILE A 56 -18.73 -28.34 20.22
C ILE A 56 -18.06 -29.71 20.40
N GLY A 57 -17.11 -29.84 21.33
CA GLY A 57 -16.34 -31.07 21.56
C GLY A 57 -15.39 -31.42 20.41
N GLU A 58 -14.85 -32.64 20.42
CA GLU A 58 -13.74 -33.05 19.54
C GLU A 58 -14.16 -33.52 18.14
N SER A 59 -15.45 -33.80 17.94
CA SER A 59 -15.98 -34.33 16.67
C SER A 59 -16.09 -33.27 15.58
N HIS A 60 -16.03 -31.99 15.96
CA HIS A 60 -16.16 -30.85 15.06
C HIS A 60 -15.02 -29.85 15.32
N ARG A 61 -14.85 -28.89 14.41
CA ARG A 61 -13.89 -27.80 14.57
C ARG A 61 -14.50 -26.48 14.17
N VAL A 62 -14.28 -25.42 14.95
CA VAL A 62 -14.63 -24.06 14.58
C VAL A 62 -13.45 -23.42 13.85
N PHE A 63 -13.71 -22.86 12.68
CA PHE A 63 -12.74 -22.04 11.96
C PHE A 63 -13.16 -20.58 12.02
N VAL A 64 -12.19 -19.72 12.35
CA VAL A 64 -12.38 -18.28 12.27
C VAL A 64 -12.39 -17.87 10.80
N LYS A 65 -13.44 -17.15 10.39
CA LYS A 65 -13.48 -16.53 9.07
C LYS A 65 -12.62 -15.27 9.08
N VAL A 66 -11.47 -15.34 8.43
CA VAL A 66 -10.50 -14.25 8.35
C VAL A 66 -10.61 -13.57 6.98
N ARG A 67 -10.68 -12.23 6.95
CA ARG A 67 -10.61 -11.42 5.72
C ARG A 67 -9.15 -11.09 5.40
N LEU A 68 -8.85 -10.74 4.15
CA LEU A 68 -7.49 -10.34 3.78
C LEU A 68 -6.97 -9.17 4.62
N GLY A 69 -7.84 -8.19 4.92
CA GLY A 69 -7.53 -7.04 5.78
C GLY A 69 -7.26 -7.38 7.26
N ASP A 70 -7.58 -8.59 7.70
CA ASP A 70 -7.26 -9.05 9.07
C ASP A 70 -5.84 -9.65 9.13
N ILE A 71 -5.29 -10.04 7.97
CA ILE A 71 -3.94 -10.62 7.82
C ILE A 71 -2.92 -9.52 7.51
N PHE A 72 -3.29 -8.57 6.66
CA PHE A 72 -2.44 -7.47 6.22
C PHE A 72 -3.11 -6.14 6.53
N LYS A 73 -2.34 -5.20 7.11
CA LYS A 73 -2.76 -3.81 7.29
C LYS A 73 -1.93 -2.90 6.40
N VAL A 74 -2.53 -1.79 5.98
CA VAL A 74 -1.83 -0.73 5.26
C VAL A 74 -0.94 0.04 6.24
N LYS A 75 0.33 0.24 5.88
CA LYS A 75 1.33 0.97 6.68
C LYS A 75 0.82 2.38 7.04
N ALA A 76 1.15 2.82 8.25
CA ALA A 76 0.92 4.20 8.66
C ALA A 76 1.79 5.18 7.85
N GLY A 77 1.39 6.46 7.80
CA GLY A 77 2.15 7.51 7.11
C GLY A 77 1.79 7.77 5.65
N LEU A 78 0.85 7.00 5.07
CA LEU A 78 0.27 7.30 3.76
C LEU A 78 -0.76 8.43 3.84
N SER A 79 -0.93 9.18 2.74
CA SER A 79 -2.07 10.08 2.58
C SER A 79 -3.40 9.33 2.59
N ASN A 80 -4.51 10.04 2.81
CA ASN A 80 -5.84 9.42 2.82
C ASN A 80 -6.20 8.77 1.48
N SER A 81 -5.77 9.39 0.37
CA SER A 81 -6.00 8.85 -0.98
C SER A 81 -5.22 7.56 -1.21
N GLU A 82 -3.91 7.57 -0.94
CA GLU A 82 -3.05 6.38 -1.10
C GLU A 82 -3.50 5.22 -0.21
N ARG A 83 -3.93 5.50 1.03
CA ARG A 83 -4.48 4.49 1.94
C ARG A 83 -5.76 3.87 1.38
N ALA A 84 -6.68 4.68 0.86
CA ALA A 84 -7.91 4.19 0.26
C ALA A 84 -7.64 3.34 -0.99
N THR A 85 -6.74 3.79 -1.86
CA THR A 85 -6.31 3.01 -3.04
C THR A 85 -5.69 1.68 -2.64
N ALA A 86 -4.78 1.67 -1.66
CA ALA A 86 -4.12 0.45 -1.21
C ALA A 86 -5.09 -0.53 -0.52
N PHE A 87 -6.13 -0.04 0.16
CA PHE A 87 -7.14 -0.86 0.82
C PHE A 87 -8.15 -1.48 -0.17
N ASN A 88 -8.42 -0.80 -1.29
CA ASN A 88 -9.37 -1.23 -2.31
C ASN A 88 -8.73 -2.05 -3.45
N LYS A 89 -7.41 -2.23 -3.42
CA LYS A 89 -6.66 -3.04 -4.39
C LYS A 89 -6.60 -4.48 -3.92
#